data_AF-A0A936D2S7-F1
#
_entry.id   AF-A0A936D2S7-F1
#
_cell.length_a   1.000
_cell.length_b   1.000
_cell.length_c   1.000
_cell.angle_alpha   90.00
_cell.angle_beta   90.00
_cell.angle_gamma   90.00
#
_symmetry.space_group_name_H-M   'P 1'
#
loop_
_entity.id
_entity.type
_entity.pdbx_description
1 polymer ?
#
loop_
_entity_poly.entity_id
_entity_poly.type
_entity_poly.pdbx_seq_one_letter_code
_entity_poly.pdbx_strand_id
1 'polypeptide(L)'
;MGNKENEVASFAGKVHRILVKKHGLNSACYLLTFFIYKYCKEVIGIETKIVIGWVNDGTWNGVSSHAWIEYNGKKIDVSLSVTADETISPSGDAVVLDEIIESGSVSYSYFYDVPESAKNTYAQLKKSANQQILNFINSKEKEHKMMKEISRSDTLIDQFFDNAPSSRRYNALKSLVETEC
;
A
#
# COMPACT_ATOMS: atom_id res chain seq x y z
N MET A 1 -12.31 5.75 22.97
CA MET A 1 -11.79 5.00 21.80
C MET A 1 -12.40 5.47 20.47
N GLY A 2 -13.70 5.71 20.36
CA GLY A 2 -14.33 6.14 19.08
C GLY A 2 -13.81 7.45 18.45
N ASN A 3 -13.26 8.39 19.24
CA ASN A 3 -12.72 9.64 18.70
C ASN A 3 -11.50 9.41 17.79
N LYS A 4 -10.59 8.51 18.18
CA LYS A 4 -9.35 8.26 17.43
C LYS A 4 -9.58 7.43 16.17
N GLU A 5 -10.47 6.45 16.20
CA GLU A 5 -10.88 5.74 14.98
C GLU A 5 -11.49 6.72 13.95
N ASN A 6 -12.31 7.68 14.39
CA ASN A 6 -12.87 8.70 13.50
C ASN A 6 -11.78 9.64 12.93
N GLU A 7 -10.80 10.06 13.74
CA GLU A 7 -9.68 10.88 13.26
C GLU A 7 -8.86 10.13 12.18
N VAL A 8 -8.56 8.85 12.41
CA VAL A 8 -7.85 8.00 11.44
C VAL A 8 -8.66 7.80 10.18
N ALA A 9 -9.95 7.46 10.32
CA ALA A 9 -10.81 7.21 9.18
C ALA A 9 -10.99 8.46 8.32
N SER A 10 -11.22 9.61 8.97
CA SER A 10 -11.31 10.91 8.32
C SER A 10 -10.02 11.24 7.56
N PHE A 11 -8.86 11.05 8.20
CA PHE A 11 -7.58 11.29 7.56
C PHE A 11 -7.31 10.35 6.38
N ALA A 12 -7.51 9.03 6.54
CA ALA A 12 -7.33 8.06 5.47
C ALA A 12 -8.26 8.33 4.28
N GLY A 13 -9.52 8.67 4.53
CA GLY A 13 -10.47 9.10 3.50
C GLY A 13 -10.03 10.41 2.81
N LYS A 14 -9.42 11.34 3.55
CA LYS A 14 -8.83 12.56 2.97
C LYS A 14 -7.64 12.23 2.07
N VAL A 15 -6.76 11.33 2.49
CA VAL A 15 -5.63 10.84 1.69
C VAL A 15 -6.11 10.20 0.40
N HIS A 16 -7.13 9.33 0.46
CA HIS A 16 -7.74 8.72 -0.70
C HIS A 16 -8.28 9.79 -1.68
N ARG A 17 -9.15 10.68 -1.19
CA ARG A 17 -9.77 11.72 -2.02
C ARG A 17 -8.75 12.64 -2.69
N ILE A 18 -7.74 13.08 -1.94
CA ILE A 18 -6.78 14.06 -2.44
C ILE A 18 -5.67 13.36 -3.23
N LEU A 19 -4.88 12.51 -2.59
CA LEU A 19 -3.69 11.96 -3.26
C LEU A 19 -4.07 10.96 -4.35
N VAL A 20 -4.98 10.03 -4.05
CA VAL A 20 -5.29 8.91 -4.96
C VAL A 20 -6.25 9.37 -6.07
N LYS A 21 -7.37 9.99 -5.72
CA LYS A 21 -8.39 10.38 -6.72
C LYS A 21 -8.05 11.68 -7.44
N LYS A 22 -7.83 12.78 -6.71
CA LYS A 22 -7.62 14.11 -7.32
C LYS A 22 -6.25 14.20 -8.02
N HIS A 23 -5.19 13.71 -7.40
CA HIS A 23 -3.83 13.77 -7.96
C HIS A 23 -3.41 12.51 -8.72
N GLY A 24 -4.29 11.51 -8.83
CA GLY A 24 -4.04 10.30 -9.61
C GLY A 24 -2.84 9.48 -9.09
N LEU A 25 -2.52 9.57 -7.79
CA LEU A 25 -1.40 8.83 -7.21
C LEU A 25 -1.71 7.33 -7.18
N ASN A 26 -1.22 6.63 -8.19
CA ASN A 26 -1.31 5.18 -8.33
C ASN A 26 0.04 4.50 -8.12
N SER A 27 0.05 3.16 -8.07
CA SER A 27 1.27 2.34 -7.91
C SER A 27 2.13 2.76 -6.70
N ALA A 28 1.47 3.22 -5.63
CA ALA A 28 2.08 3.94 -4.53
C ALA A 28 1.75 3.33 -3.15
N CYS A 29 1.43 2.04 -3.09
CA CYS A 29 0.99 1.38 -1.86
C CYS A 29 1.97 1.56 -0.69
N TYR A 30 3.29 1.40 -0.91
CA TYR A 30 4.30 1.66 0.12
C TYR A 30 4.34 3.13 0.56
N LEU A 31 4.33 4.06 -0.40
CA LEU A 31 4.38 5.49 -0.15
C LEU A 31 3.17 5.94 0.69
N LEU A 32 1.97 5.54 0.29
CA LEU A 32 0.72 5.86 0.98
C LEU A 32 0.67 5.21 2.37
N THR A 33 1.09 3.94 2.49
CA THR A 33 1.16 3.23 3.77
C THR A 33 2.09 3.95 4.75
N PHE A 34 3.32 4.26 4.34
CA PHE A 34 4.27 4.97 5.18
C PHE A 34 3.82 6.40 5.50
N PHE A 35 3.17 7.07 4.56
CA PHE A 35 2.66 8.42 4.77
C PHE A 35 1.55 8.43 5.81
N ILE A 36 0.57 7.52 5.70
CA ILE A 36 -0.52 7.43 6.67
C ILE A 36 0.00 7.00 8.03
N TYR A 37 0.90 6.02 8.10
CA TYR A 37 1.57 5.63 9.35
C TYR A 37 2.25 6.82 10.04
N LYS A 38 3.11 7.56 9.32
CA LYS A 38 3.82 8.71 9.90
C LYS A 38 2.85 9.79 10.37
N TYR A 39 1.84 10.12 9.59
CA TYR A 39 0.87 11.15 9.97
C TYR A 39 0.06 10.73 11.20
N CYS A 40 -0.38 9.48 11.27
CA CYS A 40 -1.06 8.93 12.43
C CYS A 40 -0.20 9.03 13.69
N LYS A 41 1.09 8.73 13.57
CA LYS A 41 2.05 8.79 14.68
C LYS A 41 2.35 10.22 15.12
N GLU A 42 2.70 11.10 14.20
CA GLU A 42 3.24 12.42 14.51
C GLU A 42 2.18 13.49 14.73
N VAL A 43 1.03 13.38 14.05
CA VAL A 43 0.00 14.42 14.05
C VAL A 43 -1.22 13.98 14.85
N ILE A 44 -1.72 12.77 14.63
CA ILE A 44 -2.89 12.24 15.36
C ILE A 44 -2.48 11.73 16.75
N GLY A 45 -1.23 11.32 16.92
CA GLY A 45 -0.68 10.82 18.19
C GLY A 45 -1.10 9.38 18.49
N ILE A 46 -1.19 8.52 17.46
CA ILE A 46 -1.51 7.10 17.62
C ILE A 46 -0.49 6.20 16.94
N GLU A 47 -0.40 4.97 17.41
CA GLU A 47 0.42 3.94 16.79
C GLU A 47 -0.44 3.02 15.92
N THR A 48 -0.04 2.89 14.65
CA THR A 48 -0.62 1.93 13.70
C THR A 48 0.46 0.95 13.28
N LYS A 49 0.06 -0.26 12.90
CA LYS A 49 1.00 -1.27 12.42
C LYS A 49 1.10 -1.21 10.91
N ILE A 50 2.32 -1.07 10.38
CA ILE A 50 2.56 -1.25 8.94
C ILE A 50 2.56 -2.75 8.63
N VAL A 51 1.92 -3.12 7.53
CA VAL A 51 1.99 -4.47 6.97
C VAL A 51 2.56 -4.41 5.56
N ILE A 52 3.68 -5.11 5.36
CA ILE A 52 4.25 -5.41 4.05
C ILE A 52 3.91 -6.87 3.74
N GLY A 53 2.92 -7.07 2.87
CA GLY A 53 2.31 -8.36 2.60
C GLY A 53 2.04 -8.56 1.12
N TRP A 54 0.94 -9.26 0.83
CA TRP A 54 0.60 -9.75 -0.49
C TRP A 54 -0.89 -9.62 -0.77
N VAL A 55 -1.24 -9.35 -2.03
CA VAL A 55 -2.63 -9.31 -2.49
C VAL A 55 -2.84 -10.16 -3.74
N ASN A 56 -4.08 -10.60 -3.97
CA ASN A 56 -4.49 -11.34 -5.15
C ASN A 56 -5.88 -10.88 -5.61
N ASP A 57 -6.06 -10.67 -6.91
CA ASP A 57 -7.31 -10.21 -7.53
C ASP A 57 -8.28 -11.34 -7.94
N GLY A 58 -7.91 -12.60 -7.66
CA GLY A 58 -8.66 -13.79 -8.04
C GLY A 58 -8.43 -14.28 -9.46
N THR A 59 -7.67 -13.55 -10.29
CA THR A 59 -7.53 -13.87 -11.72
C THR A 59 -6.45 -14.91 -12.03
N TRP A 60 -5.54 -15.13 -11.07
CA TRP A 60 -4.43 -16.08 -11.22
C TRP A 60 -3.97 -16.62 -9.85
N ASN A 61 -3.20 -17.70 -9.86
CA ASN A 61 -2.77 -18.42 -8.64
C ASN A 61 -1.51 -17.83 -7.97
N GLY A 62 -1.07 -16.63 -8.33
CA GLY A 62 0.08 -15.97 -7.67
C GLY A 62 -0.36 -14.86 -6.73
N VAL A 63 0.57 -14.00 -6.31
CA VAL A 63 0.25 -12.80 -5.52
C VAL A 63 1.07 -11.60 -6.01
N SER A 64 0.67 -10.41 -5.61
CA SER A 64 1.40 -9.17 -5.84
C SER A 64 1.81 -8.58 -4.52
N SER A 65 3.06 -8.10 -4.43
CA SER A 65 3.55 -7.44 -3.24
C SER A 65 2.76 -6.16 -2.95
N HIS A 66 2.37 -5.95 -1.70
CA HIS A 66 1.51 -4.82 -1.33
C HIS A 66 1.74 -4.36 0.10
N ALA A 67 1.23 -3.17 0.42
CA ALA A 67 1.32 -2.61 1.76
C ALA A 67 0.04 -1.90 2.19
N TRP A 68 -0.26 -2.02 3.48
CA TRP A 68 -1.37 -1.35 4.16
C TRP A 68 -1.00 -1.07 5.61
N ILE A 69 -1.85 -0.33 6.33
CA ILE A 69 -1.72 -0.19 7.79
C ILE A 69 -2.89 -0.85 8.51
N GLU A 70 -2.67 -1.23 9.77
CA GLU A 70 -3.69 -1.74 10.68
C GLU A 70 -3.79 -0.86 11.92
N TYR A 71 -5.02 -0.53 12.32
CA TYR A 71 -5.32 0.13 13.59
C TYR A 71 -6.39 -0.68 14.32
N ASN A 72 -6.13 -1.08 15.57
CA ASN A 72 -6.99 -1.98 16.35
C ASN A 72 -7.35 -3.29 15.61
N GLY A 73 -6.44 -3.81 14.79
CA GLY A 73 -6.67 -5.00 13.98
C GLY A 73 -7.50 -4.79 12.71
N LYS A 74 -7.95 -3.55 12.45
CA LYS A 74 -8.72 -3.20 11.25
C LYS A 74 -7.83 -2.61 10.17
N LYS A 75 -8.07 -2.98 8.92
CA LYS A 75 -7.27 -2.61 7.76
C LYS A 75 -7.57 -1.21 7.27
N ILE A 76 -6.53 -0.49 6.84
CA ILE A 76 -6.63 0.74 6.05
C ILE A 76 -5.73 0.60 4.83
N ASP A 77 -6.34 0.60 3.65
CA ASP A 77 -5.68 0.52 2.36
C ASP A 77 -6.45 1.38 1.35
N VAL A 78 -5.87 2.51 0.97
CA VAL A 78 -6.49 3.45 0.02
C VAL A 78 -5.86 3.36 -1.38
N SER A 79 -4.94 2.42 -1.59
CA SER A 79 -4.01 2.46 -2.71
C SER A 79 -4.42 1.63 -3.93
N LEU A 80 -5.42 0.75 -3.80
CA LEU A 80 -5.87 -0.14 -4.87
C LEU A 80 -6.97 0.44 -5.75
N SER A 81 -7.69 1.47 -5.30
CA SER A 81 -8.86 2.01 -6.04
C SER A 81 -8.50 2.79 -7.31
N VAL A 82 -7.21 3.07 -7.54
CA VAL A 82 -6.71 3.66 -8.78
C VAL A 82 -5.42 2.94 -9.17
N THR A 83 -5.42 2.31 -10.34
CA THR A 83 -4.25 1.62 -10.90
C THR A 83 -3.74 2.36 -12.13
N ALA A 84 -2.50 2.08 -12.53
CA ALA A 84 -1.90 2.72 -13.71
C ALA A 84 -2.51 2.21 -15.03
N ASP A 85 -2.93 0.94 -15.05
CA ASP A 85 -3.52 0.27 -16.21
C ASP A 85 -4.47 -0.83 -15.71
N GLU A 86 -5.78 -0.61 -15.86
CA GLU A 86 -6.82 -1.55 -15.40
C GLU A 86 -6.83 -2.86 -16.19
N THR A 87 -6.21 -2.92 -17.37
CA THR A 87 -6.10 -4.16 -18.14
C THR A 87 -5.03 -5.10 -17.59
N ILE A 88 -4.07 -4.56 -16.85
CA ILE A 88 -2.97 -5.31 -16.22
C ILE A 88 -3.23 -5.52 -14.72
N SER A 89 -3.80 -4.53 -14.05
CA SER A 89 -4.11 -4.58 -12.63
C SER A 89 -5.46 -3.90 -12.41
N PRO A 90 -6.54 -4.67 -12.24
CA PRO A 90 -7.86 -4.08 -12.03
C PRO A 90 -7.88 -3.24 -10.73
N SER A 91 -8.73 -2.22 -10.71
CA SER A 91 -8.95 -1.43 -9.50
C SER A 91 -9.55 -2.28 -8.37
N GLY A 92 -9.01 -2.14 -7.17
CA GLY A 92 -9.52 -2.79 -5.95
C GLY A 92 -10.28 -1.84 -5.05
N ASP A 93 -10.81 -2.36 -3.94
CA ASP A 93 -11.52 -1.56 -2.95
C ASP A 93 -10.56 -0.58 -2.22
N ALA A 94 -11.04 0.64 -1.96
CA ALA A 94 -10.45 1.50 -0.94
C ALA A 94 -11.09 1.17 0.42
N VAL A 95 -10.27 0.73 1.35
CA VAL A 95 -10.68 0.22 2.67
C VAL A 95 -10.17 1.15 3.76
N VAL A 96 -11.04 1.53 4.69
CA VAL A 96 -10.69 2.34 5.86
C VAL A 96 -11.35 1.73 7.09
N LEU A 97 -10.53 1.19 7.99
CA LEU A 97 -10.96 0.46 9.19
C LEU A 97 -11.91 -0.71 8.84
N ASP A 98 -11.50 -1.53 7.87
CA ASP A 98 -12.27 -2.64 7.27
C ASP A 98 -13.55 -2.25 6.51
N GLU A 99 -13.94 -0.99 6.52
CA GLU A 99 -15.07 -0.49 5.74
C GLU A 99 -14.64 -0.11 4.33
N ILE A 100 -15.40 -0.55 3.32
CA ILE A 100 -15.18 -0.15 1.92
C ILE A 100 -15.76 1.26 1.74
N ILE A 101 -14.88 2.24 1.51
CA ILE A 101 -15.28 3.63 1.25
C ILE A 101 -15.45 3.93 -0.24
N GLU A 102 -14.83 3.13 -1.10
CA GLU A 102 -15.01 3.15 -2.56
C GLU A 102 -14.75 1.73 -3.09
N SER A 103 -15.70 1.18 -3.84
CA SER A 103 -15.54 -0.15 -4.44
C SER A 103 -14.69 -0.08 -5.71
N GLY A 104 -13.82 -1.07 -5.88
CA GLY A 104 -13.10 -1.31 -7.13
C GLY A 104 -13.89 -2.17 -8.12
N SER A 105 -13.21 -2.56 -9.20
CA SER A 105 -13.71 -3.55 -10.16
C SER A 105 -13.56 -4.99 -9.65
N VAL A 106 -12.65 -5.23 -8.71
CA VAL A 106 -12.45 -6.53 -8.06
C VAL A 106 -12.22 -6.39 -6.56
N SER A 107 -12.54 -7.44 -5.80
CA SER A 107 -12.19 -7.52 -4.38
C SER A 107 -10.93 -8.34 -4.20
N TYR A 108 -9.87 -7.69 -3.70
CA TYR A 108 -8.58 -8.35 -3.47
C TYR A 108 -8.59 -9.19 -2.19
N SER A 109 -7.99 -10.37 -2.27
CA SER A 109 -7.59 -11.14 -1.08
C SER A 109 -6.26 -10.64 -0.54
N TYR A 110 -6.09 -10.64 0.79
CA TYR A 110 -4.90 -10.13 1.49
C TYR A 110 -4.21 -11.24 2.26
N PHE A 111 -2.88 -11.24 2.25
CA PHE A 111 -2.06 -12.25 2.93
C PHE A 111 -0.83 -11.61 3.59
N TYR A 112 -0.55 -11.98 4.84
CA TYR A 112 0.67 -11.59 5.54
C TYR A 112 1.91 -12.28 4.94
N ASP A 113 1.75 -13.53 4.52
CA ASP A 113 2.78 -14.37 3.92
C ASP A 113 2.33 -14.90 2.57
N VAL A 114 3.28 -15.30 1.71
CA VAL A 114 2.96 -15.89 0.41
C VAL A 114 2.21 -17.22 0.63
N PRO A 115 0.98 -17.37 0.13
CA PRO A 115 0.23 -18.62 0.25
C PRO A 115 0.91 -19.74 -0.54
N GLU A 116 0.73 -21.00 -0.11
CA GLU A 116 1.41 -22.16 -0.72
C GLU A 116 1.08 -22.33 -2.21
N SER A 117 -0.17 -22.03 -2.59
CA SER A 117 -0.59 -21.98 -4.00
C SER A 117 0.26 -21.02 -4.83
N ALA A 118 0.56 -19.83 -4.31
CA ALA A 118 1.39 -18.85 -4.99
C ALA A 118 2.86 -19.25 -5.05
N LYS A 119 3.40 -19.91 -4.02
CA LYS A 119 4.77 -20.46 -4.07
C LYS A 119 4.95 -21.44 -5.22
N ASN A 120 3.98 -22.34 -5.41
CA ASN A 120 4.00 -23.31 -6.51
C ASN A 120 3.94 -22.60 -7.87
N THR A 121 3.06 -21.60 -8.01
CA THR A 121 2.96 -20.77 -9.22
C THR A 121 4.28 -20.08 -9.53
N TYR A 122 4.94 -19.44 -8.55
CA TYR A 122 6.24 -18.81 -8.76
C TYR A 122 7.34 -19.80 -9.12
N ALA A 123 7.36 -20.98 -8.48
CA ALA A 123 8.34 -22.01 -8.80
C ALA A 123 8.20 -22.50 -10.25
N GLN A 124 6.96 -22.63 -10.75
CA GLN A 124 6.70 -22.97 -12.14
C GLN A 124 7.10 -21.82 -13.08
N LEU A 125 6.69 -20.58 -12.77
CA LEU A 125 7.06 -19.40 -13.55
C LEU A 125 8.57 -19.26 -13.67
N LYS A 126 9.33 -19.45 -12.58
CA LYS A 126 10.80 -19.37 -12.61
C LYS A 126 11.44 -20.46 -13.49
N LYS A 127 10.82 -21.64 -13.62
CA LYS A 127 11.34 -22.72 -14.47
C LYS A 127 11.10 -22.45 -15.96
N SER A 128 10.00 -21.80 -16.30
CA SER A 128 9.61 -21.54 -17.69
C SER A 128 9.91 -20.12 -18.17
N ALA A 129 10.36 -19.23 -17.28
CA ALA A 129 10.61 -17.83 -17.58
C ALA A 129 11.89 -17.62 -18.40
N ASN A 130 11.82 -16.67 -19.32
CA ASN A 130 13.02 -16.10 -19.93
C ASN A 130 13.78 -15.19 -18.94
N GLN A 131 14.99 -14.78 -19.29
CA GLN A 131 15.84 -13.98 -18.40
C GLN A 131 15.20 -12.64 -17.98
N GLN A 132 14.41 -12.02 -18.86
CA GLN A 132 13.75 -10.74 -18.56
C GLN A 132 12.68 -10.90 -17.49
N ILE A 133 11.84 -11.93 -17.59
CA ILE A 133 10.81 -12.24 -16.59
C ILE A 133 11.47 -12.62 -15.25
N LEU A 134 12.54 -13.42 -15.28
CA LEU A 134 13.30 -13.76 -14.06
C LEU A 134 13.86 -12.52 -13.36
N ASN A 135 14.46 -11.59 -14.13
CA ASN A 135 14.99 -10.35 -13.59
C ASN A 135 13.88 -9.49 -12.95
N PHE A 136 12.71 -9.42 -13.60
CA PHE A 136 11.55 -8.72 -13.06
C PHE A 136 11.08 -9.33 -11.73
N ILE A 137 10.88 -10.65 -11.67
CA ILE A 137 10.46 -11.36 -10.45
C ILE A 137 11.47 -11.10 -9.32
N ASN A 138 12.76 -11.27 -9.60
CA ASN A 138 13.82 -11.06 -8.60
C ASN A 138 13.88 -9.60 -8.12
N SER A 139 13.66 -8.63 -9.03
CA SER A 139 13.59 -7.21 -8.68
C SER A 139 12.43 -6.94 -7.73
N LYS A 140 11.25 -7.52 -7.98
CA LYS A 140 10.07 -7.37 -7.11
C LYS A 140 10.22 -8.05 -5.75
N GLU A 141 10.84 -9.23 -5.71
CA GLU A 141 11.18 -9.88 -4.44
C GLU A 141 12.18 -9.05 -3.61
N LYS A 142 13.18 -8.44 -4.27
CA LYS A 142 14.14 -7.55 -3.61
C LYS A 142 13.47 -6.29 -3.08
N GLU A 143 12.59 -5.68 -3.87
CA GLU A 143 11.80 -4.51 -3.48
C GLU A 143 10.93 -4.83 -2.25
N HIS A 144 10.18 -5.93 -2.26
CA HIS A 144 9.36 -6.37 -1.11
C HIS A 144 10.20 -6.52 0.17
N LYS A 145 11.33 -7.23 0.09
CA LYS A 145 12.23 -7.44 1.23
C LYS A 145 12.78 -6.12 1.78
N MET A 146 13.15 -5.20 0.88
CA MET A 146 13.64 -3.87 1.25
C MET A 146 12.55 -3.06 1.96
N MET A 147 11.32 -3.05 1.45
CA MET A 147 10.20 -2.36 2.09
C MET A 147 9.85 -2.96 3.46
N LYS A 148 9.94 -4.28 3.60
CA LYS A 148 9.76 -4.97 4.89
C LYS A 148 10.80 -4.54 5.91
N GLU A 149 12.05 -4.33 5.50
CA GLU A 149 13.08 -3.80 6.39
C GLU A 149 12.83 -2.34 6.76
N ILE A 150 12.53 -1.49 5.77
CA ILE A 150 12.20 -0.07 6.00
C ILE A 150 11.04 0.06 6.99
N SER A 151 10.00 -0.76 6.86
CA SER A 151 8.80 -0.70 7.71
C SER A 151 9.05 -0.93 9.21
N ARG A 152 10.24 -1.42 9.59
CA ARG A 152 10.61 -1.72 10.98
C ARG A 152 11.28 -0.56 11.71
N SER A 153 11.60 0.53 11.02
CA SER A 153 12.36 1.64 11.59
C SER A 153 11.86 2.98 11.08
N ASP A 154 11.43 3.84 11.99
CA ASP A 154 11.02 5.21 11.66
C ASP A 154 12.14 5.96 10.91
N THR A 155 13.40 5.78 11.33
CA THR A 155 14.55 6.39 10.65
C THR A 155 14.70 5.91 9.21
N LEU A 156 14.43 4.63 8.92
CA LEU A 156 14.47 4.14 7.54
C LEU A 156 13.27 4.65 6.74
N ILE A 157 12.11 4.83 7.36
CA ILE A 157 10.95 5.46 6.72
C ILE A 157 11.24 6.93 6.39
N ASP A 158 11.91 7.66 7.29
CA ASP A 158 12.36 9.03 7.03
C ASP A 158 13.30 9.09 5.83
N GLN A 159 14.31 8.22 5.82
CA GLN A 159 15.22 8.09 4.69
C GLN A 159 14.50 7.71 3.39
N PHE A 160 13.48 6.86 3.46
CA PHE A 160 12.65 6.53 2.30
C PHE A 160 11.99 7.80 1.72
N PHE A 161 11.43 8.66 2.58
CA PHE A 161 10.85 9.93 2.13
C PHE A 161 11.91 10.92 1.63
N ASP A 162 13.07 11.03 2.28
CA ASP A 162 14.13 11.96 1.89
C ASP A 162 14.68 11.66 0.48
N ASN A 163 14.76 10.37 0.15
CA ASN A 163 15.20 9.85 -1.15
C ASN A 163 14.09 9.86 -2.22
N ALA A 164 12.84 10.12 -1.86
CA ALA A 164 11.75 10.24 -2.83
C ALA A 164 11.88 11.55 -3.64
N PRO A 165 11.31 11.62 -4.86
CA PRO A 165 11.14 12.88 -5.58
C PRO A 165 10.54 13.96 -4.68
N SER A 166 10.90 15.23 -4.88
CA SER A 166 10.49 16.33 -4.00
C SER A 166 8.97 16.40 -3.77
N SER A 167 8.18 16.11 -4.80
CA SER A 167 6.71 16.06 -4.75
C SER A 167 6.13 14.87 -3.96
N ARG A 168 6.95 13.88 -3.63
CA ARG A 168 6.59 12.66 -2.87
C ARG A 168 7.21 12.60 -1.48
N ARG A 169 7.94 13.64 -1.07
CA ARG A 169 8.45 13.74 0.30
C ARG A 169 7.31 13.91 1.30
N TYR A 170 7.52 13.46 2.53
CA TYR A 170 6.51 13.51 3.60
C TYR A 170 5.86 14.90 3.74
N ASN A 171 6.66 15.97 3.85
CA ASN A 171 6.14 17.32 4.02
C ASN A 171 5.36 17.84 2.80
N ALA A 172 5.72 17.42 1.59
CA ALA A 172 5.00 17.79 0.37
C ALA A 172 3.60 17.14 0.35
N LEU A 173 3.53 15.83 0.63
CA LEU A 173 2.27 15.11 0.72
C LEU A 173 1.39 15.63 1.88
N LYS A 174 2.00 15.88 3.03
CA LYS A 174 1.32 16.46 4.19
C LYS A 174 0.70 17.81 3.85
N SER A 175 1.48 18.72 3.27
CA SER A 175 1.00 20.05 2.88
C SER A 175 -0.15 19.97 1.88
N LEU A 176 -0.07 19.05 0.91
CA LEU A 176 -1.13 18.85 -0.07
C LEU A 176 -2.44 18.38 0.59
N VAL A 177 -2.34 17.42 1.50
CA VAL A 177 -3.51 16.90 2.22
C VAL A 177 -4.05 17.90 3.25
N GLU A 178 -3.24 18.80 3.80
CA GLU A 178 -3.69 19.77 4.81
C GLU A 178 -4.30 21.05 4.20
N THR A 179 -3.77 21.52 3.06
CA THR A 179 -4.20 22.79 2.46
C THR A 179 -5.40 22.66 1.53
N GLU A 180 -5.64 21.47 0.99
CA GLU A 180 -6.79 21.22 0.12
C GLU A 180 -7.96 20.67 0.94
N CYS A 181 -9.04 21.45 1.02
CA CYS A 181 -10.32 21.10 1.66
C CYS A 181 -11.35 20.68 0.61
#